data_AF-A0A2W5UJA4-F1
#
_entry.id   AF-A0A2W5UJA4-F1
#
_cell.length_a   1.000
_cell.length_b   1.000
_cell.length_c   1.000
_cell.angle_alpha   90.00
_cell.angle_beta   90.00
_cell.angle_gamma   90.00
#
_symmetry.space_group_name_H-M   'P 1'
#
loop_
_entity.id
_entity.type
_entity.pdbx_description
1 polymer ?
#
loop_
_entity_poly.entity_id
_entity_poly.type
_entity_poly.pdbx_seq_one_letter_code
_entity_poly.pdbx_strand_id
1 'polypeptide(L)' 'MPIIILMIVGAAAGYLATRIMRDNADVPTTVVIGVGGALIGGLVLRTLIALTGVAAGFIGALLGAMILIWLWRTYVQS' A
#
# COMPACT_ATOMS: atom_id res chain seq x y z
N MET A 1 -15.48 -4.08 -8.29
CA MET A 1 -15.69 -3.02 -7.27
C MET A 1 -14.46 -2.13 -6.98
N PRO A 2 -13.21 -2.61 -6.89
CA PRO A 2 -12.09 -1.72 -6.49
C PRO A 2 -11.70 -0.67 -7.55
N ILE A 3 -11.92 -0.96 -8.83
CA ILE A 3 -11.50 -0.08 -9.95
C ILE A 3 -12.36 1.20 -10.03
N ILE A 4 -13.66 1.11 -9.74
CA ILE A 4 -14.57 2.27 -9.77
C ILE A 4 -14.20 3.26 -8.67
N ILE A 5 -13.93 2.76 -7.46
CA ILE A 5 -13.48 3.59 -6.32
C ILE A 5 -12.16 4.26 -6.66
N LEU A 6 -11.21 3.54 -7.27
CA LEU A 6 -9.92 4.08 -7.66
C LEU A 6 -10.03 5.16 -8.75
N MET A 7 -11.00 5.04 -9.67
CA MET A 7 -11.29 6.11 -10.64
C MET A 7 -11.90 7.36 -9.97
N ILE A 8 -12.81 7.20 -9.00
CA ILE A 8 -13.40 8.33 -8.26
C ILE A 8 -12.35 9.03 -7.41
N VAL A 9 -11.56 8.26 -6.65
CA VAL A 9 -10.46 8.78 -5.82
C VAL A 9 -9.37 9.40 -6.70
N GLY A 10 -9.04 8.77 -7.83
CA GLY A 10 -8.09 9.31 -8.80
C GLY A 10 -8.57 10.63 -9.38
N ALA A 11 -9.82 10.73 -9.81
CA ALA A 11 -10.40 11.99 -10.30
C ALA A 11 -10.36 13.11 -9.24
N ALA A 12 -10.72 12.79 -7.99
CA ALA A 12 -10.65 13.76 -6.88
C ALA A 12 -9.20 14.19 -6.59
N ALA A 13 -8.25 13.24 -6.59
CA ALA A 13 -6.83 13.51 -6.41
C ALA A 13 -6.25 14.35 -7.56
N GLY A 14 -6.67 14.10 -8.80
CA GLY A 14 -6.31 14.90 -9.97
C GLY A 14 -6.72 16.36 -9.82
N TYR A 15 -7.96 16.61 -9.39
CA TYR A 15 -8.46 17.97 -9.15
C TYR A 15 -7.71 18.69 -8.03
N LEU A 16 -7.36 17.96 -6.98
CA LEU A 16 -6.55 18.52 -5.89
C LEU A 16 -5.13 18.84 -6.38
N ALA A 17 -4.53 17.96 -7.18
CA ALA A 17 -3.19 18.13 -7.72
C ALA A 17 -3.09 19.35 -8.64
N THR A 18 -4.01 19.51 -9.59
CA THR A 18 -4.03 20.68 -10.50
C THR A 18 -4.23 21.98 -9.73
N ARG A 19 -5.07 21.96 -8.68
CA ARG A 19 -5.25 23.13 -7.81
C ARG A 19 -4.00 23.50 -7.00
N ILE A 20 -3.29 22.50 -6.47
CA ILE A 20 -2.02 22.72 -5.74
C ILE A 20 -0.94 23.25 -6.68
N MET A 21 -0.86 22.70 -7.90
CA MET A 21 0.09 23.11 -8.93
C MET A 21 -0.25 24.45 -9.59
N ARG A 22 -1.42 25.05 -9.26
CA ARG A 22 -1.94 26.28 -9.87
C ARG A 22 -2.11 26.16 -11.39
N ASP A 23 -2.32 24.94 -11.87
CA ASP A 23 -2.57 24.66 -13.27
C ASP A 23 -4.08 24.73 -13.55
N ASN A 24 -4.44 25.48 -14.58
CA ASN A 24 -5.81 25.56 -15.08
C ASN A 24 -6.05 24.47 -16.13
N ALA A 25 -5.83 23.22 -15.75
CA ALA A 25 -6.11 22.08 -16.63
C ALA A 25 -7.63 21.86 -16.73
N ASP A 26 -8.11 21.58 -17.94
CA ASP A 26 -9.53 21.25 -18.15
C ASP A 26 -9.95 20.00 -17.36
N VAL A 27 -11.25 19.88 -17.11
CA VAL A 27 -11.84 18.76 -16.35
C VAL A 27 -11.44 17.38 -16.91
N PRO A 28 -11.46 17.12 -18.23
CA PRO A 28 -11.05 15.82 -18.77
C PRO A 28 -9.57 15.52 -18.50
N THR A 29 -8.70 16.52 -18.69
CA THR A 29 -7.25 16.41 -18.47
C THR A 29 -6.95 16.10 -17.00
N THR A 30 -7.63 16.77 -16.09
CA THR A 30 -7.54 16.57 -14.64
C THR A 30 -7.91 15.14 -14.24
N VAL A 31 -9.00 14.59 -14.82
CA VAL A 31 -9.44 13.22 -14.55
C VAL A 31 -8.43 12.21 -15.08
N VAL A 32 -7.90 12.39 -16.29
CA VAL A 32 -6.90 11.48 -16.87
C VAL A 32 -5.61 11.44 -16.04
N ILE A 33 -5.11 12.62 -15.64
CA ILE A 33 -3.92 12.73 -14.78
C ILE A 33 -4.20 12.07 -13.42
N GLY A 34 -5.37 12.32 -12.84
CA GLY A 34 -5.77 11.77 -11.57
C GLY A 34 -5.88 10.24 -11.57
N VAL A 35 -6.51 9.66 -12.60
CA VAL A 35 -6.62 8.20 -12.77
C VAL A 35 -5.24 7.60 -13.03
N GLY A 36 -4.42 8.20 -13.88
CA GLY A 36 -3.04 7.77 -14.12
C GLY A 36 -2.20 7.77 -12.85
N GLY A 37 -2.30 8.84 -12.06
CA GLY A 37 -1.64 8.98 -10.76
C GLY A 37 -2.12 7.94 -9.74
N ALA A 38 -3.42 7.63 -9.70
CA ALA A 38 -3.98 6.62 -8.80
C ALA A 38 -3.52 5.19 -9.16
N LEU A 39 -3.37 4.89 -10.46
CA LEU A 39 -2.84 3.60 -10.90
C LEU A 39 -1.38 3.41 -10.49
N ILE A 40 -0.54 4.42 -10.73
CA ILE A 40 0.88 4.40 -10.37
C ILE A 40 1.04 4.41 -8.85
N GLY A 41 0.36 5.32 -8.15
CA GLY A 41 0.41 5.43 -6.70
C GLY A 41 -0.08 4.15 -6.02
N GLY A 42 -1.14 3.53 -6.55
CA GLY A 42 -1.63 2.24 -6.08
C GLY A 42 -0.61 1.12 -6.25
N LEU A 43 0.12 1.09 -7.39
CA LEU A 43 1.18 0.12 -7.61
C LEU A 43 2.37 0.34 -6.67
N VAL A 44 2.84 1.58 -6.54
CA VAL A 44 3.94 1.94 -5.64
C VAL A 44 3.60 1.58 -4.20
N LEU A 45 2.42 1.96 -3.72
CA LEU A 45 1.98 1.64 -2.36
C LEU A 45 1.93 0.13 -2.10
N ARG A 46 1.42 -0.65 -3.07
CA ARG A 46 1.42 -2.12 -2.97
C ARG A 46 2.82 -2.69 -2.87
N THR A 47 3.76 -2.19 -3.66
CA THR A 47 5.16 -2.63 -3.59
C THR A 47 5.77 -2.30 -2.23
N LEU A 48 5.53 -1.11 -1.69
CA LEU A 48 6.00 -0.73 -0.35
C LEU A 48 5.43 -1.65 0.73
N ILE A 49 4.12 -1.91 0.69
CA ILE A 49 3.45 -2.81 1.65
C ILE A 49 3.98 -4.24 1.52
N ALA A 50 4.26 -4.72 0.31
CA ALA A 50 4.82 -6.05 0.10
C ALA A 50 6.21 -6.17 0.72
N LEU A 51 7.08 -5.17 0.52
CA LEU A 51 8.43 -5.15 1.08
C LEU A 51 8.40 -5.09 2.62
N THR A 52 7.57 -4.22 3.19
CA THR A 52 7.40 -4.14 4.65
C THR A 52 6.76 -5.41 5.21
N GLY A 53 5.81 -6.01 4.49
CA GLY A 53 5.17 -7.28 4.85
C GLY A 53 6.15 -8.44 4.90
N VAL A 54 7.08 -8.54 3.95
CA VAL A 54 8.14 -9.56 3.98
C VAL A 54 9.07 -9.37 5.18
N ALA A 55 9.50 -8.13 5.45
CA ALA A 55 10.34 -7.82 6.60
C ALA A 55 9.62 -8.12 7.93
N ALA A 56 8.35 -7.71 8.06
CA ALA A 56 7.53 -7.99 9.23
C ALA A 56 7.29 -9.51 9.40
N GLY A 57 7.04 -10.23 8.31
CA GLY A 57 6.87 -11.68 8.30
C GLY A 57 8.12 -12.41 8.78
N PHE A 58 9.31 -11.95 8.37
CA PHE A 58 10.57 -12.50 8.85
C PHE A 58 10.75 -12.33 10.37
N ILE A 59 10.51 -11.12 10.88
CA ILE A 59 10.58 -10.85 12.32
C ILE A 59 9.56 -11.70 13.08
N GLY A 60 8.33 -11.77 12.59
CA GLY A 60 7.27 -12.60 13.19
C GLY A 60 7.63 -14.09 13.21
N ALA A 61 8.22 -14.61 12.13
CA ALA A 61 8.67 -15.99 12.06
C ALA A 61 9.83 -16.28 13.03
N LEU A 62 10.81 -15.37 13.15
CA LEU A 62 11.89 -15.50 14.12
C LEU A 62 11.36 -15.52 15.56
N LEU A 63 10.48 -14.57 15.91
CA LEU A 63 9.85 -14.53 17.23
C LEU A 63 9.04 -15.81 17.50
N GLY A 64 8.25 -16.27 16.53
CA GLY A 64 7.48 -17.51 16.63
C GLY A 64 8.35 -18.74 16.83
N ALA A 65 9.46 -18.86 16.10
CA ALA A 65 10.42 -19.95 16.25
C ALA A 65 11.06 -19.96 17.64
N MET A 66 11.47 -18.79 18.16
CA MET A 66 12.01 -18.69 19.52
C MET A 66 11.01 -19.16 20.58
N ILE A 67 9.74 -18.78 20.44
CA ILE A 67 8.66 -19.21 21.35
C ILE A 67 8.46 -20.73 21.26
N LEU A 68 8.42 -21.30 20.05
CA LEU A 68 8.28 -22.74 19.85
C LEU A 68 9.44 -23.52 20.46
N ILE A 69 10.67 -23.05 20.27
CA ILE A 69 11.87 -23.67 20.87
C ILE A 69 11.80 -23.60 22.39
N TRP A 70 11.40 -22.46 22.95
CA TRP A 70 11.22 -22.29 24.39
C TRP A 70 10.20 -23.30 24.93
N LEU A 71 9.04 -23.40 24.28
CA LEU A 71 7.98 -24.33 24.66
C LEU A 71 8.44 -25.79 24.60
N TRP A 72 9.16 -26.17 23.54
CA TRP A 72 9.73 -27.51 23.41
C TRP A 72 10.69 -27.85 24.55
N ARG A 73 11.59 -26.91 24.90
CA ARG A 73 12.52 -27.09 26.01
C ARG A 73 11.81 -27.25 27.35
N THR A 74 10.78 -26.46 27.60
CA THR A 74 10.04 -26.43 28.87
C THR A 74 9.10 -27.61 29.08
N TYR A 75 8.51 -28.17 28.02
CA TYR A 75 7.47 -29.19 28.17
C TYR A 75 7.87 -30.58 27.67
N VAL A 76 8.78 -30.67 26.70
CA VAL A 76 9.14 -31.96 26.08
C VAL A 76 10.53 -32.41 26.49
N GLN A 77 11.45 -31.47 26.72
CA GLN A 77 12.82 -31.77 27.16
C GLN A 77 12.99 -31.70 28.70
N SER A 78 11.95 -31.32 29.44
CA SER A 78 11.92 -31.30 30.91
C SER A 78 11.40 -32.63 31.44
#